data_AF-A0A5N5HIL9-F1
#
_entry.id   AF-A0A5N5HIL9-F1
#
_cell.length_a   1.000
_cell.length_b   1.000
_cell.length_c   1.000
_cell.angle_alpha   90.00
_cell.angle_beta   90.00
_cell.angle_gamma   90.00
#
_symmetry.space_group_name_H-M   'P 1'
#
loop_
_entity.id
_entity.type
_entity.pdbx_description
1 polymer ?
#
loop_
_entity_poly.entity_id
_entity_poly.type
_entity_poly.pdbx_seq_one_letter_code
_entity_poly.pdbx_strand_id
1 'polypeptide(L)'
;MGIVADSQNKKKPSSSSTSPCAKLRDAYHNCFTRWYSEKFVKGQWDKEDCVSEWQKYKACLAEHLEDKQLSRFLEAEGNVNSTTTDGG
;
A
#
# COMPACT_ATOMS: atom_id res chain seq x y z
N MET A 1 16.80 45.31 5.90
CA MET A 1 15.90 44.53 6.78
C MET A 1 15.18 43.52 5.89
N GLY A 2 15.61 42.27 5.93
CA GLY A 2 15.10 41.21 5.06
C GLY A 2 13.85 40.57 5.63
N ILE A 3 12.82 40.44 4.80
CA ILE A 3 11.58 39.69 5.06
C ILE A 3 11.87 38.19 4.88
N VAL A 4 11.71 37.43 5.95
CA VAL A 4 11.74 35.96 5.95
C VAL A 4 10.43 35.43 5.34
N ALA A 5 10.52 34.79 4.19
CA ALA A 5 9.42 33.97 3.66
C ALA A 5 9.63 32.53 4.13
N ASP A 6 9.02 32.18 5.26
CA ASP A 6 8.91 30.80 5.74
C ASP A 6 7.93 30.05 4.84
N SER A 7 8.47 29.44 3.78
CA SER A 7 7.72 28.54 2.91
C SER A 7 7.53 27.21 3.63
N GLN A 8 6.58 27.19 4.56
CA GLN A 8 6.08 25.97 5.19
C GLN A 8 5.32 25.16 4.14
N ASN A 9 6.08 24.47 3.30
CA ASN A 9 5.62 23.28 2.61
C ASN A 9 5.34 22.22 3.68
N LYS A 10 4.15 22.29 4.29
CA LYS A 10 3.55 21.22 5.06
C LYS A 10 3.35 20.03 4.11
N LYS A 11 4.43 19.29 3.83
CA LYS A 11 4.36 17.87 3.52
C LYS A 11 3.71 17.24 4.73
N LYS A 12 2.37 17.10 4.70
CA LYS A 12 1.63 16.33 5.68
C LYS A 12 2.26 14.94 5.66
N PRO A 13 2.99 14.47 6.69
CA PRO A 13 3.26 13.06 6.79
C PRO A 13 1.89 12.39 6.81
N SER A 14 1.70 11.47 5.86
CA SER A 14 0.57 10.55 5.77
C SER A 14 0.05 10.24 7.17
N SER A 15 -1.17 10.71 7.44
CA SER A 15 -1.92 10.56 8.68
C SER A 15 -1.35 9.46 9.59
N SER A 16 -0.73 9.89 10.70
CA SER A 16 -0.48 9.05 11.86
C SER A 16 -1.83 8.66 12.46
N SER A 17 -2.52 7.76 11.76
CA SER A 17 -3.61 6.98 12.32
C SER A 17 -2.94 6.13 13.39
N THR A 18 -3.37 6.21 14.64
CA THR A 18 -2.94 5.35 15.75
C THR A 18 -3.43 3.90 15.57
N SER A 19 -3.45 3.43 14.32
CA SER A 19 -3.82 2.08 13.95
C SER A 19 -2.68 1.14 14.36
N PRO A 20 -3.00 -0.05 14.92
CA PRO A 20 -2.00 -1.08 15.23
C PRO A 20 -1.15 -1.46 14.00
N CYS A 21 -1.67 -1.26 12.79
CA CYS A 21 -0.99 -1.60 11.54
C CYS A 21 -0.24 -0.44 10.87
N ALA A 22 -0.19 0.75 11.47
CA ALA A 22 0.38 1.94 10.83
C ALA A 22 1.86 1.77 10.43
N LYS A 23 2.67 1.12 11.27
CA LYS A 23 4.09 0.85 10.97
C LYS A 23 4.26 -0.09 9.77
N LEU A 24 3.39 -1.11 9.66
CA LEU A 24 3.42 -2.08 8.57
C LEU A 24 2.93 -1.46 7.26
N ARG A 25 1.90 -0.62 7.34
CA ARG A 25 1.44 0.22 6.21
C ARG A 25 2.58 1.07 5.66
N ASP A 26 3.27 1.80 6.53
CA ASP A 26 4.34 2.72 6.11
C ASP A 26 5.52 1.94 5.51
N ALA A 27 5.87 0.77 6.05
CA ALA A 27 6.90 -0.11 5.48
C ALA A 27 6.52 -0.58 4.06
N TYR A 28 5.30 -1.08 3.87
CA TYR A 28 4.81 -1.48 2.55
C TYR A 28 4.75 -0.30 1.57
N HIS A 29 4.24 0.85 2.02
CA HIS A 29 4.12 2.05 1.17
C HIS A 29 5.47 2.57 0.70
N ASN A 30 6.47 2.58 1.58
CA ASN A 30 7.84 2.97 1.23
C ASN A 30 8.45 2.01 0.21
N CYS A 31 8.27 0.70 0.41
CA CYS A 31 8.73 -0.30 -0.57
C CYS A 31 8.04 -0.09 -1.92
N PHE A 32 6.72 0.01 -1.93
CA PHE A 32 5.92 0.17 -3.15
C PHE A 32 6.31 1.43 -3.92
N THR A 33 6.50 2.56 -3.23
CA THR A 33 6.90 3.82 -3.87
C THR A 33 8.25 3.71 -4.56
N ARG A 34 9.22 3.03 -3.93
CA ARG A 34 10.53 2.77 -4.54
C ARG A 34 10.40 1.84 -5.74
N TRP A 35 9.73 0.70 -5.57
CA TRP A 35 9.52 -0.27 -6.64
C TRP A 35 8.78 0.35 -7.83
N TYR A 36 7.75 1.16 -7.58
CA TYR A 36 6.98 1.84 -8.62
C TYR A 36 7.90 2.75 -9.46
N SER A 37 8.72 3.56 -8.78
CA SER A 37 9.61 4.53 -9.42
C SER A 37 10.80 3.90 -10.16
N GLU A 38 11.26 2.73 -9.72
CA GLU A 38 12.49 2.12 -10.24
C GLU A 38 12.24 0.95 -11.19
N LYS A 39 11.14 0.22 -11.00
CA LYS A 39 10.83 -1.03 -11.69
C LYS A 39 9.61 -0.88 -12.58
N PHE A 40 8.47 -0.53 -11.98
CA PHE A 40 7.19 -0.48 -12.70
C PHE A 40 7.22 0.49 -13.88
N VAL A 41 7.64 1.73 -13.66
CA VAL A 41 7.74 2.76 -14.73
C VAL A 41 8.77 2.40 -15.81
N LYS A 42 9.72 1.51 -15.52
CA LYS A 42 10.74 1.03 -16.49
C LYS A 42 10.30 -0.25 -17.21
N GLY A 43 9.08 -0.71 -17.00
CA GLY A 43 8.57 -1.96 -17.57
C GLY A 43 9.10 -3.22 -16.90
N GLN A 44 9.79 -3.12 -15.76
CA GLN A 44 10.23 -4.26 -14.97
C GLN A 44 9.15 -4.61 -13.97
N TRP A 45 8.38 -5.65 -14.28
CA TRP A 45 7.23 -6.06 -13.47
C TRP A 45 7.52 -7.32 -12.66
N ASP A 46 8.79 -7.74 -12.59
CA ASP A 46 9.20 -8.89 -11.80
C ASP A 46 8.73 -8.71 -10.35
N LYS A 47 7.98 -9.71 -9.92
CA LYS A 47 7.03 -9.63 -8.81
C LYS A 47 7.70 -10.30 -7.63
N GLU A 48 8.14 -9.54 -6.63
CA GLU A 48 8.34 -10.04 -5.26
C GLU A 48 8.88 -9.00 -4.27
N ASP A 49 9.46 -7.89 -4.74
CA ASP A 49 10.21 -6.93 -3.90
C ASP A 49 9.46 -6.44 -2.65
N CYS A 50 8.14 -6.26 -2.74
CA CYS A 50 7.32 -5.74 -1.64
C CYS A 50 6.26 -6.72 -1.13
N VAL A 51 6.32 -7.99 -1.58
CA VAL A 51 5.33 -9.01 -1.20
C VAL A 51 5.46 -9.34 0.29
N SER A 52 6.67 -9.38 0.85
CA SER A 52 6.90 -9.63 2.28
C SER A 52 6.24 -8.57 3.17
N GLU A 53 6.44 -7.29 2.84
CA GLU A 53 5.83 -6.17 3.56
C GLU A 53 4.31 -6.16 3.40
N TRP A 54 3.82 -6.49 2.20
CA TRP A 54 2.38 -6.62 1.94
C TRP A 54 1.75 -7.71 2.79
N GLN A 55 2.34 -8.91 2.85
CA GLN A 55 1.79 -10.02 3.64
C GLN A 55 1.70 -9.67 5.12
N LYS A 56 2.72 -9.02 5.68
CA LYS A 56 2.70 -8.56 7.08
C LYS A 56 1.61 -7.51 7.32
N TYR A 57 1.49 -6.54 6.42
CA TYR A 57 0.46 -5.52 6.52
C TYR A 57 -0.96 -6.11 6.41
N LYS A 58 -1.17 -7.00 5.44
CA LYS A 58 -2.43 -7.73 5.22
C LYS A 58 -2.83 -8.58 6.43
N ALA A 59 -1.88 -9.31 7.03
CA ALA A 59 -2.13 -10.10 8.23
C ALA A 59 -2.60 -9.23 9.39
N CYS A 60 -1.89 -8.13 9.66
CA CYS A 60 -2.29 -7.18 10.69
C CYS A 60 -3.69 -6.59 10.44
N LEU A 61 -4.01 -6.27 9.17
CA LEU A 61 -5.33 -5.79 8.82
C LEU A 61 -6.40 -6.87 9.07
N ALA A 62 -6.15 -8.13 8.70
CA ALA A 62 -7.10 -9.22 8.93
C ALA A 62 -7.41 -9.44 10.43
N GLU A 63 -6.42 -9.22 11.29
CA GLU A 63 -6.58 -9.35 12.75
C GLU A 63 -7.31 -8.15 13.39
N HIS A 64 -7.11 -6.94 12.86
CA HIS A 64 -7.60 -5.69 13.47
C HIS A 64 -8.73 -5.00 12.71
N LEU A 65 -9.20 -5.54 11.59
CA LEU A 65 -10.38 -5.06 10.89
C LEU A 65 -11.65 -5.63 11.53
N GLU A 66 -12.39 -4.77 12.22
CA GLU A 66 -13.73 -5.10 12.74
C GLU A 66 -14.79 -5.14 11.64
N ASP A 67 -14.51 -4.51 10.49
CA ASP A 67 -15.42 -4.44 9.36
C ASP A 67 -15.30 -5.70 8.48
N LYS A 68 -16.33 -6.54 8.55
CA LYS A 68 -16.47 -7.79 7.80
C LYS A 68 -16.48 -7.60 6.28
N GLN A 69 -16.86 -6.43 5.78
CA GLN A 69 -16.79 -6.14 4.34
C GLN A 69 -15.33 -5.92 3.94
N LEU A 70 -14.59 -5.11 4.70
CA LEU A 70 -13.18 -4.85 4.45
C LEU A 70 -12.30 -6.11 4.59
N SER A 71 -12.60 -6.97 5.58
CA SER A 71 -11.90 -8.25 5.73
C SER A 71 -12.07 -9.14 4.49
N ARG A 72 -13.30 -9.22 3.95
CA ARG A 72 -13.61 -9.99 2.74
C ARG A 72 -12.80 -9.52 1.53
N PHE A 73 -12.57 -8.21 1.38
CA PHE A 73 -11.75 -7.68 0.29
C PHE A 73 -10.28 -8.13 0.40
N LEU A 74 -9.73 -8.24 1.60
CA LEU A 74 -8.38 -8.75 1.79
C LEU A 74 -8.29 -10.24 1.43
N GLU A 75 -9.30 -11.03 1.76
CA GLU A 75 -9.34 -12.46 1.46
C GLU A 75 -9.56 -12.75 -0.03
N ALA A 76 -10.29 -11.88 -0.74
CA ALA A 76 -10.63 -12.04 -2.16
C ALA A 76 -9.43 -11.95 -3.12
N GLU A 77 -8.28 -11.44 -2.66
CA GLU A 77 -7.01 -11.34 -3.41
C GLU A 77 -6.37 -12.71 -3.74
N GLY A 78 -7.04 -13.83 -3.44
CA GLY A 78 -6.69 -15.17 -3.90
C GLY A 78 -7.52 -15.71 -5.07
N ASN A 79 -8.54 -14.99 -5.55
CA ASN A 79 -9.47 -15.50 -6.58
C ASN A 79 -9.53 -14.66 -7.88
N VAL A 80 -8.51 -13.85 -8.17
CA VAL A 80 -8.39 -13.23 -9.52
C VAL A 80 -7.61 -14.17 -10.45
N ASN A 81 -8.09 -15.41 -10.54
CA ASN A 81 -7.72 -16.35 -11.59
C ASN A 81 -9.04 -16.80 -12.24
N SER A 82 -9.28 -16.31 -13.46
CA SER A 82 -10.27 -16.81 -14.43
C SER A 82 -11.75 -16.48 -14.19
N THR A 83 -12.22 -15.39 -14.79
CA THR A 83 -13.45 -15.38 -15.62
C THR A 83 -13.37 -14.27 -16.67
N THR A 84 -12.32 -14.28 -17.48
CA THR A 84 -12.45 -13.81 -18.87
C THR A 84 -12.75 -15.04 -19.71
N THR A 85 -14.03 -15.36 -19.87
CA THR A 85 -14.50 -16.19 -20.98
C THR A 85 -15.27 -15.26 -21.92
N ASP A 86 -14.54 -14.78 -22.94
CA ASP A 86 -15.10 -14.29 -24.20
C ASP A 86 -15.62 -15.49 -25.00
N GLY A 87 -16.74 -15.30 -25.72
CA GLY A 87 -17.07 -16.10 -26.90
C GLY A 87 -18.24 -17.09 -26.74
N GLY A 88 -19.39 -16.71 -27.32
CA GLY A 88 -20.57 -17.54 -27.57
C GLY A 88 -21.66 -16.73 -28.24
#